data_AF-A0A8H6MWA3-F1
#
_entry.id   AF-A0A8H6MWA3-F1
#
_cell.length_a   1.000
_cell.length_b   1.000
_cell.length_c   1.000
_cell.angle_alpha   90.00
_cell.angle_beta   90.00
_cell.angle_gamma   90.00
#
_symmetry.space_group_name_H-M   'P 1'
#
loop_
_entity.id
_entity.type
_entity.pdbx_description
1 polymer ?
#
loop_
_entity_poly.entity_id
_entity_poly.type
_entity_poly.pdbx_seq_one_letter_code
_entity_poly.pdbx_strand_id
1 'polypeptide(L)'
;MKSFAVATILFSTAALAFPQLNHKRFTNGTNPNPGPICTPAKYQCRQNTDNTWGWDVCDTSSSWVSGGNCKTSETCVFNSLNGSPYCVPTPPTAPAPDSGRECSPGKYRCKNDPARGWSIQTCSAGGAWEHTLDCAASETCTYGAVAGYPYCTAKDGGRVCSPGTYQCSFNQSWGWDVCSTEGVWVRGGSCKVGETCSFNALNGSPYCV
;
A
#
# COMPACT_ATOMS: atom_id res chain seq x y z
N MET A 1 -51.61 -7.38 -66.81
CA MET A 1 -51.60 -6.47 -65.64
C MET A 1 -51.67 -7.32 -64.38
N LYS A 2 -50.54 -7.56 -63.71
CA LYS A 2 -50.49 -8.22 -62.39
C LYS A 2 -49.47 -7.46 -61.55
N SER A 3 -49.99 -6.71 -60.58
CA SER A 3 -49.22 -5.97 -59.59
C SER A 3 -48.65 -6.94 -58.55
N PHE A 4 -47.36 -6.82 -58.27
CA PHE A 4 -46.74 -7.39 -57.07
C PHE A 4 -46.28 -6.22 -56.20
N ALA A 5 -46.85 -6.13 -54.99
CA ALA A 5 -46.42 -5.20 -53.96
C ALA A 5 -45.20 -5.80 -53.24
N VAL A 6 -44.08 -5.08 -53.22
CA VAL A 6 -42.88 -5.43 -52.46
C VAL A 6 -42.97 -4.70 -51.12
N ALA A 7 -43.12 -5.47 -50.03
CA ALA A 7 -43.11 -4.95 -48.67
C ALA A 7 -41.67 -4.69 -48.21
N THR A 8 -41.35 -3.43 -47.91
CA THR A 8 -40.06 -3.02 -47.36
C THR A 8 -40.05 -3.26 -45.85
N ILE A 9 -39.21 -4.18 -45.37
CA ILE A 9 -38.97 -4.42 -43.94
C ILE A 9 -37.85 -3.50 -43.49
N LEU A 10 -38.18 -2.51 -42.65
CA LEU A 10 -37.21 -1.67 -41.96
C LEU A 10 -36.65 -2.41 -40.74
N PHE A 11 -35.37 -2.75 -40.76
CA PHE A 11 -34.64 -3.20 -39.57
C PHE A 11 -34.15 -1.98 -38.79
N SER A 12 -34.80 -1.68 -37.67
CA SER A 12 -34.29 -0.74 -36.67
C SER A 12 -33.09 -1.36 -35.95
N THR A 13 -31.91 -0.79 -36.15
CA THR A 13 -30.73 -1.13 -35.34
C THR A 13 -30.92 -0.58 -33.93
N ALA A 14 -31.25 -1.46 -32.98
CA ALA A 14 -31.20 -1.13 -31.56
C ALA A 14 -29.71 -1.04 -31.13
N ALA A 15 -29.23 0.17 -30.90
CA ALA A 15 -27.95 0.39 -30.24
C ALA A 15 -28.07 -0.05 -28.77
N LEU A 16 -27.38 -1.13 -28.41
CA LEU A 16 -27.23 -1.54 -27.02
C LEU A 16 -26.35 -0.51 -26.31
N ALA A 17 -26.97 0.33 -25.48
CA ALA A 17 -26.27 1.17 -24.54
C ALA A 17 -25.62 0.27 -23.46
N PHE A 18 -24.30 0.14 -23.53
CA PHE A 18 -23.54 -0.44 -22.43
C PHE A 18 -23.65 0.51 -21.21
N PRO A 19 -23.94 -0.01 -20.01
CA PRO A 19 -23.87 0.80 -18.80
C PRO A 19 -22.42 1.26 -18.62
N GLN A 20 -22.21 2.57 -18.71
CA GLN A 20 -20.96 3.21 -18.32
C GLN A 20 -20.74 2.93 -16.84
N LEU A 21 -19.75 2.09 -16.54
CA LEU A 21 -19.26 1.86 -15.19
C LEU A 21 -18.68 3.19 -14.70
N ASN A 22 -19.48 3.84 -13.87
CA ASN A 22 -19.23 5.12 -13.23
C ASN A 22 -18.01 4.98 -12.32
N HIS A 23 -16.81 5.13 -12.91
CA HIS A 23 -15.61 5.39 -12.12
C HIS A 23 -15.86 6.73 -11.44
N LYS A 24 -16.02 6.70 -10.11
CA LYS A 24 -16.08 7.90 -9.27
C LYS A 24 -14.77 8.67 -9.40
N ARG A 25 -14.65 9.44 -10.48
CA ARG A 25 -13.84 10.65 -10.49
C ARG A 25 -14.60 11.59 -9.57
N PHE A 26 -14.00 11.94 -8.43
CA PHE A 26 -14.50 13.05 -7.62
C PHE A 26 -14.40 14.32 -8.46
N THR A 27 -15.44 14.60 -9.26
CA THR A 27 -15.59 15.90 -9.86
C THR A 27 -15.98 16.85 -8.74
N ASN A 28 -15.09 17.82 -8.53
CA ASN A 28 -15.20 18.93 -7.62
C ASN A 28 -16.62 19.52 -7.65
N GLY A 29 -17.45 19.16 -6.68
CA GLY A 29 -18.75 19.78 -6.46
C GLY A 29 -18.52 21.13 -5.82
N THR A 30 -19.00 22.19 -6.47
CA THR A 30 -18.92 23.59 -6.02
C THR A 30 -19.62 23.78 -4.67
N ASN A 31 -18.89 23.56 -3.57
CA ASN A 31 -19.29 23.99 -2.23
C ASN A 31 -18.65 25.38 -1.98
N PRO A 32 -19.41 26.44 -1.61
CA PRO A 32 -18.90 27.82 -1.62
C PRO A 32 -17.89 28.17 -0.54
N ASN A 33 -17.44 27.20 0.27
CA ASN A 33 -16.33 27.40 1.20
C ASN A 33 -15.59 26.07 1.42
N PRO A 34 -14.70 25.66 0.51
CA PRO A 34 -13.94 24.45 0.69
C PRO A 34 -12.85 24.74 1.70
N GLY A 35 -13.00 24.22 2.93
CA GLY A 35 -11.87 24.05 3.82
C GLY A 35 -10.73 23.29 3.12
N PRO A 36 -9.52 23.32 3.66
CA PRO A 36 -8.36 22.68 3.05
C PRO A 36 -8.68 21.22 2.68
N ILE A 37 -8.49 20.86 1.41
CA ILE A 37 -8.87 19.55 0.85
C ILE A 37 -7.89 18.46 1.34
N CYS A 38 -6.71 18.88 1.80
CA CYS A 38 -5.69 18.02 2.39
C CYS A 38 -4.77 18.78 3.36
N THR A 39 -4.05 18.02 4.19
CA THR A 39 -2.99 18.55 5.07
C THR A 39 -1.65 18.59 4.31
N PRO A 40 -0.94 19.73 4.28
CA PRO A 40 0.35 19.83 3.60
C PRO A 40 1.35 18.74 4.01
N ALA A 41 2.21 18.36 3.06
CA ALA A 41 3.20 17.28 3.22
C ALA A 41 2.61 15.89 3.49
N LYS A 42 1.33 15.66 3.16
CA LYS A 42 0.75 14.32 3.03
C LYS A 42 0.83 13.84 1.59
N TYR A 43 0.76 12.53 1.43
CA TYR A 43 0.69 11.88 0.13
C TYR A 43 -0.59 11.04 0.04
N GLN A 44 -1.03 10.76 -1.17
CA GLN A 44 -2.05 9.74 -1.47
C GLN A 44 -1.64 8.95 -2.70
N CYS A 45 -1.92 7.64 -2.71
CA CYS A 45 -1.83 6.86 -3.93
C CYS A 45 -3.04 7.14 -4.81
N ARG A 46 -2.82 7.24 -6.11
CA ARG A 46 -3.83 7.56 -7.11
C ARG A 46 -3.75 6.56 -8.25
N GLN A 47 -4.91 6.15 -8.77
CA GLN A 47 -4.97 5.45 -10.05
C GLN A 47 -5.17 6.48 -11.17
N ASN A 48 -4.29 6.44 -12.17
CA ASN A 48 -4.31 7.32 -13.34
C ASN A 48 -5.37 6.88 -14.36
N THR A 49 -5.69 7.77 -15.31
CA THR A 49 -6.70 7.51 -16.35
C THR A 49 -6.28 6.43 -17.35
N ASP A 50 -5.00 6.12 -17.45
CA ASP A 50 -4.42 5.04 -18.27
C ASP A 50 -4.30 3.71 -17.51
N ASN A 51 -4.96 3.60 -16.34
CA ASN A 51 -4.90 2.47 -15.41
C ASN A 51 -3.53 2.22 -14.77
N THR A 52 -2.54 3.11 -14.95
CA THR A 52 -1.31 3.07 -14.17
C THR A 52 -1.54 3.61 -12.76
N TRP A 53 -0.65 3.28 -11.83
CA TRP A 53 -0.65 3.90 -10.51
C TRP A 53 0.26 5.12 -10.47
N GLY A 54 0.06 5.97 -9.47
CA GLY A 54 0.91 7.11 -9.16
C GLY A 54 0.62 7.61 -7.75
N TRP A 55 1.17 8.77 -7.41
CA TRP A 55 0.87 9.42 -6.15
C TRP A 55 0.69 10.93 -6.32
N ASP A 56 -0.10 11.50 -5.42
CA ASP A 56 -0.20 12.95 -5.25
C ASP A 56 0.49 13.38 -3.96
N VAL A 57 0.95 14.63 -3.93
CA VAL A 57 1.45 15.33 -2.76
C VAL A 57 0.46 16.45 -2.42
N CYS A 58 0.16 16.63 -1.14
CA CYS A 58 -0.59 17.80 -0.69
C CYS A 58 0.38 18.98 -0.54
N ASP A 59 0.20 19.99 -1.37
CA ASP A 59 1.03 21.20 -1.33
C ASP A 59 0.69 22.12 -0.16
N THR A 60 1.43 23.22 -0.03
CA THR A 60 1.24 24.23 1.02
C THR A 60 -0.05 25.04 0.87
N SER A 61 -0.71 24.96 -0.29
CA SER A 61 -2.02 25.57 -0.55
C SER A 61 -3.17 24.59 -0.26
N SER A 62 -2.87 23.46 0.40
CA SER A 62 -3.84 22.41 0.71
C SER A 62 -4.54 21.84 -0.53
N SER A 63 -3.79 21.75 -1.62
CA SER A 63 -4.23 21.16 -2.90
C SER A 63 -3.42 19.91 -3.23
N TRP A 64 -4.09 18.89 -3.78
CA TRP A 64 -3.42 17.70 -4.30
C TRP A 64 -2.78 18.01 -5.64
N VAL A 65 -1.47 17.81 -5.73
CA VAL A 65 -0.68 17.94 -6.96
C VAL A 65 -0.01 16.62 -7.29
N SER A 66 0.12 16.31 -8.59
CA SER A 66 0.73 15.04 -9.03
C SER A 66 2.19 14.98 -8.57
N GLY A 67 2.52 13.97 -7.77
CA GLY A 67 3.88 13.73 -7.25
C GLY A 67 4.72 12.81 -8.13
N GLY A 68 4.08 11.88 -8.84
CA GLY A 68 4.74 10.99 -9.79
C GLY A 68 3.85 9.85 -10.26
N ASN A 69 4.34 9.06 -11.22
CA ASN A 69 3.66 7.92 -11.81
C ASN A 69 4.51 6.66 -11.67
N CYS A 70 3.85 5.53 -11.46
CA CYS A 70 4.41 4.20 -11.51
C CYS A 70 4.39 3.66 -12.95
N LYS A 71 5.22 2.66 -13.23
CA LYS A 71 5.15 1.95 -14.51
C LYS A 71 3.83 1.17 -14.62
N THR A 72 3.49 0.76 -15.84
CA THR A 72 2.30 -0.05 -16.13
C THR A 72 2.26 -1.38 -15.40
N SER A 73 3.42 -1.93 -15.02
CA SER A 73 3.55 -3.16 -14.23
C SER A 73 3.74 -2.92 -12.73
N GLU A 74 3.50 -1.70 -12.24
CA GLU A 74 3.73 -1.32 -10.85
C GLU A 74 2.44 -0.74 -10.21
N THR A 75 2.35 -0.85 -8.89
CA THR A 75 1.30 -0.31 -8.05
C THR A 75 1.87 0.64 -7.01
N CYS A 76 1.09 1.65 -6.62
CA CYS A 76 1.49 2.60 -5.58
C CYS A 76 1.13 2.03 -4.20
N VAL A 77 2.09 2.04 -3.30
CA VAL A 77 1.93 1.61 -1.90
C VAL A 77 2.59 2.60 -0.95
N PHE A 78 2.11 2.66 0.28
CA PHE A 78 2.71 3.48 1.33
C PHE A 78 3.74 2.71 2.14
N ASN A 79 4.91 3.31 2.36
CA ASN A 79 5.84 2.85 3.40
C ASN A 79 5.35 3.35 4.75
N SER A 80 5.07 2.44 5.67
CA SER A 80 4.58 2.79 7.01
C SER A 80 5.62 3.45 7.90
N LEU A 81 6.93 3.30 7.63
CA LEU A 81 7.99 3.91 8.43
C LEU A 81 8.08 5.42 8.24
N ASN A 82 7.87 5.90 7.01
CA ASN A 82 8.03 7.31 6.66
C ASN A 82 6.79 7.94 6.00
N GLY A 83 5.71 7.17 5.83
CA GLY A 83 4.47 7.62 5.20
C GLY A 83 4.61 8.00 3.72
N SER A 84 5.73 7.67 3.08
CA SER A 84 6.00 8.04 1.68
C SER A 84 5.48 6.96 0.71
N PRO A 85 5.01 7.35 -0.48
CA PRO A 85 4.55 6.42 -1.51
C PRO A 85 5.73 5.81 -2.29
N TYR A 86 5.56 4.57 -2.74
CA TYR A 86 6.51 3.83 -3.56
C TYR A 86 5.80 3.07 -4.67
N CYS A 87 6.46 2.93 -5.82
CA CYS A 87 6.02 2.07 -6.90
C CYS A 87 6.64 0.68 -6.72
N VAL A 88 5.81 -0.34 -6.60
CA VAL A 88 6.25 -1.74 -6.47
C VAL A 88 5.62 -2.59 -7.56
N PRO A 89 6.27 -3.66 -8.04
CA PRO A 89 5.70 -4.53 -9.07
C PRO A 89 4.31 -5.07 -8.69
N THR A 90 3.35 -4.94 -9.60
CA THR A 90 1.97 -5.43 -9.43
C THR A 90 1.95 -6.95 -9.50
N PRO A 91 1.29 -7.65 -8.55
CA PRO A 91 1.10 -9.09 -8.65
C PRO A 91 0.36 -9.47 -9.94
N PRO A 92 0.76 -10.54 -10.65
CA PRO A 92 0.04 -11.06 -11.81
C PRO A 92 -1.42 -11.37 -11.47
N THR A 93 -2.34 -10.91 -12.31
CA THR A 93 -3.79 -10.94 -12.06
C THR A 93 -4.45 -12.30 -12.28
N ALA A 94 -3.69 -13.37 -12.53
CA ALA A 94 -4.24 -14.71 -12.73
C ALA A 94 -3.46 -15.77 -11.93
N PRO A 95 -4.15 -16.65 -11.17
CA PRO A 95 -3.54 -17.91 -10.77
C PRO A 95 -3.34 -18.75 -12.04
N ALA A 96 -2.09 -19.04 -12.38
CA ALA A 96 -1.80 -19.99 -13.45
C ALA A 96 -2.36 -21.37 -13.08
N PRO A 97 -2.90 -22.15 -14.05
CA PRO A 97 -3.38 -23.49 -13.78
C PRO A 97 -2.27 -24.36 -13.20
N ASP A 98 -2.65 -25.12 -12.18
CA ASP A 98 -1.80 -25.98 -11.36
C ASP A 98 -1.34 -27.21 -12.17
N SER A 99 -0.06 -27.23 -12.57
CA SER A 99 0.57 -28.40 -13.19
C SER A 99 2.10 -28.40 -12.97
N GLY A 100 2.54 -28.41 -11.71
CA GLY A 100 3.95 -28.56 -11.33
C GLY A 100 4.70 -27.27 -10.99
N ARG A 101 3.98 -26.22 -10.60
CA ARG A 101 4.57 -24.94 -10.17
C ARG A 101 4.84 -24.97 -8.66
N GLU A 102 6.04 -24.59 -8.23
CA GLU A 102 6.39 -24.45 -6.80
C GLU A 102 5.72 -23.24 -6.15
N CYS A 103 5.26 -22.27 -6.94
CA CYS A 103 4.64 -21.05 -6.45
C CYS A 103 3.74 -20.35 -7.49
N SER A 104 2.91 -19.42 -7.01
CA SER A 104 2.11 -18.55 -7.87
C SER A 104 2.90 -17.30 -8.29
N PRO A 105 2.91 -16.92 -9.58
CA PRO A 105 3.62 -15.74 -10.06
C PRO A 105 3.34 -14.48 -9.22
N GLY A 106 4.38 -13.69 -8.96
CA GLY A 106 4.31 -12.46 -8.14
C GLY A 106 4.07 -12.66 -6.65
N LYS A 107 4.13 -13.90 -6.15
CA LYS A 107 4.31 -14.16 -4.72
C LYS A 107 5.78 -13.96 -4.35
N TYR A 108 5.99 -13.63 -3.08
CA TYR A 108 7.31 -13.43 -2.51
C TYR A 108 7.55 -14.40 -1.37
N ARG A 109 8.80 -14.82 -1.19
CA ARG A 109 9.22 -15.53 0.01
C ARG A 109 10.54 -15.08 0.60
N CYS A 110 10.61 -15.20 1.92
CA CYS A 110 11.88 -15.21 2.63
C CYS A 110 12.49 -16.60 2.58
N LYS A 111 13.77 -16.70 2.18
CA LYS A 111 14.54 -17.94 2.22
C LYS A 111 15.81 -17.71 3.03
N ASN A 112 16.06 -18.55 4.03
CA ASN A 112 17.32 -18.57 4.76
C ASN A 112 18.21 -19.70 4.22
N ASP A 113 19.40 -19.34 3.76
CA ASP A 113 20.46 -20.26 3.37
C ASP A 113 21.61 -20.17 4.41
N PRO A 114 22.02 -21.27 5.05
CA PRO A 114 23.07 -21.24 6.07
C PRO A 114 24.41 -20.65 5.58
N ALA A 115 24.73 -20.78 4.28
CA ALA A 115 25.96 -20.26 3.70
C ALA A 115 25.85 -18.80 3.25
N ARG A 116 24.64 -18.34 2.91
CA ARG A 116 24.40 -17.01 2.29
C ARG A 116 23.56 -16.04 3.12
N GLY A 117 22.91 -16.51 4.18
CA GLY A 117 21.99 -15.72 4.98
C GLY A 117 20.57 -15.66 4.40
N TRP A 118 19.84 -14.60 4.75
CA TRP A 118 18.46 -14.40 4.29
C TRP A 118 18.42 -13.78 2.90
N SER A 119 17.44 -14.19 2.09
CA SER A 119 17.13 -13.60 0.79
C SER A 119 15.63 -13.49 0.58
N ILE A 120 15.25 -12.55 -0.28
CA ILE A 120 13.92 -12.42 -0.84
C ILE A 120 13.91 -13.10 -2.20
N GLN A 121 12.92 -13.96 -2.41
CA GLN A 121 12.67 -14.62 -3.67
C GLN A 121 11.31 -14.22 -4.22
N THR A 122 11.24 -14.05 -5.53
CA THR A 122 9.99 -13.76 -6.26
C THR A 122 9.63 -14.97 -7.08
N CYS A 123 8.35 -15.32 -7.10
CA CYS A 123 7.87 -16.38 -7.96
C CYS A 123 7.76 -15.88 -9.40
N SER A 124 8.50 -16.52 -10.29
CA SER A 124 8.48 -16.21 -11.73
C SER A 124 7.15 -16.54 -12.38
N ALA A 125 6.95 -16.04 -13.60
CA ALA A 125 5.83 -16.42 -14.45
C ALA A 125 5.83 -17.92 -14.80
N GLY A 126 6.97 -18.62 -14.67
CA GLY A 126 7.08 -20.07 -14.81
C GLY A 126 6.65 -20.86 -13.57
N GLY A 127 6.38 -20.17 -12.44
CA GLY A 127 6.02 -20.81 -11.17
C GLY A 127 7.21 -21.39 -10.41
N ALA A 128 8.43 -20.89 -10.67
CA ALA A 128 9.64 -21.22 -9.95
C ALA A 128 10.11 -20.02 -9.12
N TRP A 129 10.69 -20.27 -7.95
CA TRP A 129 11.27 -19.22 -7.12
C TRP A 129 12.59 -18.72 -7.67
N GLU A 130 12.62 -17.45 -8.06
CA GLU A 130 13.83 -16.77 -8.52
C GLU A 130 14.40 -15.91 -7.40
N HIS A 131 15.74 -15.85 -7.35
CA HIS A 131 16.43 -15.00 -6.38
C HIS A 131 16.27 -13.53 -6.75
N THR A 132 15.83 -12.70 -5.80
CA THR A 132 15.56 -11.28 -6.05
C THR A 132 16.53 -10.38 -5.32
N LEU A 133 16.77 -10.64 -4.03
CA LEU A 133 17.61 -9.80 -3.19
C LEU A 133 18.23 -10.62 -2.05
N ASP A 134 19.55 -10.55 -1.89
CA ASP A 134 20.23 -11.04 -0.70
C ASP A 134 20.14 -9.96 0.39
N CYS A 135 19.73 -10.33 1.61
CA CYS A 135 19.80 -9.45 2.77
C CYS A 135 21.25 -9.35 3.27
N ALA A 136 21.62 -8.25 3.93
CA ALA A 136 22.94 -8.15 4.53
C ALA A 136 23.17 -9.28 5.57
N ALA A 137 24.42 -9.62 5.84
CA ALA A 137 24.75 -10.65 6.84
C ALA A 137 24.16 -10.34 8.23
N SER A 138 23.99 -9.06 8.54
CA SER A 138 23.36 -8.52 9.74
C SER A 138 21.84 -8.32 9.61
N GLU A 139 21.17 -8.93 8.63
CA GLU A 139 19.74 -8.75 8.35
C GLU A 139 18.97 -10.07 8.29
N THR A 140 17.68 -10.01 8.63
CA THR A 140 16.67 -11.04 8.42
C THR A 140 15.68 -10.59 7.36
N CYS A 141 15.15 -11.54 6.61
CA CYS A 141 14.00 -11.30 5.76
C CYS A 141 12.72 -11.43 6.60
N THR A 142 11.88 -10.41 6.61
CA THR A 142 10.63 -10.38 7.36
C THR A 142 9.50 -9.91 6.47
N TYR A 143 8.31 -10.50 6.67
CA TYR A 143 7.09 -10.00 6.04
C TYR A 143 6.54 -8.84 6.86
N GLY A 144 6.39 -7.68 6.24
CA GLY A 144 5.73 -6.54 6.89
C GLY A 144 4.28 -6.84 7.20
N ALA A 145 3.78 -6.27 8.29
CA ALA A 145 2.40 -6.42 8.75
C ALA A 145 1.34 -5.93 7.72
N VAL A 146 1.73 -5.20 6.67
CA VAL A 146 0.77 -4.44 5.83
C VAL A 146 0.91 -4.67 4.32
N ALA A 147 1.73 -5.61 3.82
CA ALA A 147 1.81 -5.77 2.36
C ALA A 147 2.04 -7.20 1.82
N GLY A 148 2.39 -8.18 2.65
CA GLY A 148 2.76 -9.51 2.12
C GLY A 148 4.02 -9.49 1.22
N TYR A 149 4.67 -8.33 1.07
CA TYR A 149 6.00 -8.18 0.50
C TYR A 149 7.02 -8.28 1.63
N PRO A 150 8.00 -9.19 1.52
CA PRO A 150 9.09 -9.25 2.46
C PRO A 150 10.09 -8.12 2.21
N TYR A 151 10.80 -7.73 3.26
CA TYR A 151 11.93 -6.82 3.20
C TYR A 151 13.03 -7.30 4.13
N CYS A 152 14.26 -6.86 3.87
CA CYS A 152 15.39 -7.11 4.75
C CYS A 152 15.37 -6.09 5.90
N THR A 153 15.51 -6.59 7.12
CA THR A 153 15.51 -5.82 8.35
C THR A 153 16.73 -6.23 9.16
N ALA A 154 17.34 -5.34 9.93
CA ALA A 154 18.45 -5.73 10.80
C ALA A 154 18.07 -6.95 11.65
N LYS A 155 18.89 -8.01 11.62
CA LYS A 155 18.89 -9.08 12.63
C LYS A 155 18.89 -8.36 13.96
N ASP A 156 17.85 -8.55 14.76
CA ASP A 156 17.68 -7.87 16.04
C ASP A 156 18.95 -8.02 16.87
N GLY A 157 19.84 -7.03 16.75
CA GLY A 157 21.11 -6.97 17.43
C GLY A 157 20.92 -6.50 18.87
N GLY A 158 19.97 -7.12 19.59
CA GLY A 158 19.50 -6.65 20.89
C GLY A 158 18.42 -5.58 20.82
N ARG A 159 17.79 -5.36 19.66
CA ARG A 159 16.62 -4.48 19.54
C ARG A 159 15.41 -5.15 20.18
N VAL A 160 14.73 -4.44 21.07
CA VAL A 160 13.50 -4.91 21.71
C VAL A 160 12.24 -4.37 21.02
N CYS A 161 12.40 -3.50 20.02
CA CYS A 161 11.30 -2.86 19.30
C CYS A 161 11.70 -2.39 17.89
N SER A 162 10.69 -2.10 17.05
CA SER A 162 10.87 -1.53 15.71
C SER A 162 10.85 0.01 15.74
N PRO A 163 11.85 0.72 15.20
CA PRO A 163 11.90 2.19 15.23
C PRO A 163 10.64 2.86 14.70
N GLY A 164 10.20 3.94 15.35
CA GLY A 164 8.99 4.68 14.97
C GLY A 164 7.68 4.03 15.39
N THR A 165 7.73 2.88 16.07
CA THR A 165 6.56 2.31 16.75
C THR A 165 6.41 2.86 18.16
N TYR A 166 5.22 2.69 18.72
CA TYR A 166 4.84 3.18 20.03
C TYR A 166 4.33 2.01 20.89
N GLN A 167 4.48 2.12 22.20
CA GLN A 167 3.78 1.27 23.15
C GLN A 167 3.24 2.11 24.30
N CYS A 168 2.10 1.73 24.86
CA CYS A 168 1.65 2.29 26.13
C CYS A 168 2.42 1.63 27.26
N SER A 169 2.93 2.42 28.20
CA SER A 169 3.72 1.93 29.33
C SER A 169 3.37 2.66 30.63
N PHE A 170 3.41 1.95 31.74
CA PHE A 170 3.19 2.51 33.08
C PHE A 170 4.52 2.62 33.83
N ASN A 171 4.96 3.85 34.09
CA ASN A 171 6.11 4.13 34.95
C ASN A 171 5.74 5.26 35.91
N GLN A 172 5.16 4.89 37.05
CA GLN A 172 4.55 5.78 38.06
C GLN A 172 3.30 6.56 37.58
N SER A 173 3.20 6.81 36.27
CA SER A 173 2.03 7.30 35.54
C SER A 173 1.92 6.57 34.20
N TRP A 174 0.70 6.46 33.67
CA TRP A 174 0.51 6.01 32.29
C TRP A 174 1.17 6.98 31.31
N GLY A 175 1.59 6.47 30.17
CA GLY A 175 2.24 7.24 29.12
C GLY A 175 2.57 6.33 27.95
N TRP A 176 3.44 6.80 27.07
CA TRP A 176 3.90 6.00 25.94
C TRP A 176 5.41 6.06 25.79
N ASP A 177 5.96 4.99 25.25
CA ASP A 177 7.33 4.93 24.77
C ASP A 177 7.35 4.96 23.25
N VAL A 178 8.40 5.57 22.70
CA VAL A 178 8.73 5.54 21.27
C VAL A 178 9.92 4.63 21.10
N CYS A 179 9.87 3.74 20.13
CA CYS A 179 11.04 2.95 19.80
C CYS A 179 12.06 3.82 19.04
N SER A 180 13.25 3.96 19.62
CA SER A 180 14.35 4.72 19.03
C SER A 180 14.88 4.07 17.75
N THR A 181 15.69 4.80 16.98
CA THR A 181 16.43 4.25 15.82
C THR A 181 17.40 3.15 16.19
N GLU A 182 17.78 3.07 17.46
CA GLU A 182 18.64 2.01 18.01
C GLU A 182 17.84 0.75 18.37
N GLY A 183 16.50 0.80 18.34
CA GLY A 183 15.61 -0.32 18.70
C GLY A 183 15.40 -0.48 20.20
N VAL A 184 15.44 0.63 20.94
CA VAL A 184 15.24 0.69 22.39
C VAL A 184 14.03 1.55 22.71
N TRP A 185 13.22 1.13 23.68
CA TRP A 185 12.10 1.93 24.17
C TRP A 185 12.58 3.15 24.94
N VAL A 186 12.18 4.33 24.49
CA VAL A 186 12.47 5.61 25.14
C VAL A 186 11.14 6.29 25.47
N ARG A 187 11.02 6.85 26.67
CA ARG A 187 9.78 7.53 27.11
C ARG A 187 9.46 8.68 26.15
N GLY A 188 8.30 8.60 25.50
CA GLY A 188 7.80 9.61 24.55
C GLY A 188 6.89 10.64 25.19
N GLY A 189 6.21 10.27 26.27
CA GLY A 189 5.35 11.17 27.03
C GLY A 189 4.67 10.49 28.20
N SER A 190 3.98 11.29 29.00
CA SER A 190 3.24 10.85 30.18
C SER A 190 1.85 11.48 30.19
N CYS A 191 0.87 10.70 30.65
CA CYS A 191 -0.49 11.13 30.89
C CYS A 191 -0.60 11.81 32.26
N LYS A 192 -1.65 12.61 32.45
CA LYS A 192 -1.93 13.22 33.74
C LYS A 192 -2.34 12.14 34.75
N VAL A 193 -2.31 12.50 36.03
CA VAL A 193 -2.75 11.59 37.10
C VAL A 193 -4.22 11.24 36.87
N GLY A 194 -4.51 9.93 36.86
CA GLY A 194 -5.85 9.38 36.62
C GLY A 194 -6.18 9.09 35.16
N GLU A 195 -5.40 9.58 34.20
CA GLU A 195 -5.53 9.23 32.79
C GLU A 195 -4.81 7.91 32.48
N THR A 196 -5.24 7.26 31.40
CA THR A 196 -4.67 6.02 30.86
C THR A 196 -4.17 6.24 29.43
N CYS A 197 -3.18 5.46 29.00
CA CYS A 197 -2.70 5.51 27.62
C CYS A 197 -3.53 4.57 26.73
N SER A 198 -3.92 5.07 25.55
CA SER A 198 -4.64 4.32 24.51
C SER A 198 -4.08 4.63 23.12
N PHE A 199 -4.46 3.82 22.12
CA PHE A 199 -4.00 3.96 20.73
C PHE A 199 -5.12 4.37 19.79
N ASN A 200 -4.85 5.38 18.98
CA ASN A 200 -5.79 5.79 17.94
C ASN A 200 -5.76 4.75 16.82
N ALA A 201 -6.88 4.06 16.60
CA ALA A 201 -6.99 2.97 15.64
C ALA A 201 -6.76 3.40 14.17
N LEU A 202 -6.89 4.68 13.84
CA LEU A 202 -6.72 5.19 12.47
C LEU A 202 -5.26 5.39 12.08
N ASN A 203 -4.40 5.76 13.02
CA ASN A 203 -3.01 6.16 12.73
C ASN A 203 -1.97 5.50 13.65
N GLY A 204 -2.41 4.72 14.64
CA GLY A 204 -1.53 4.05 15.61
C GLY A 204 -0.83 4.97 16.61
N SER A 205 -1.22 6.25 16.69
CA SER A 205 -0.58 7.19 17.64
C SER A 205 -1.13 7.01 19.06
N PRO A 206 -0.29 7.04 20.10
CA PRO A 206 -0.74 6.99 21.48
C PRO A 206 -1.38 8.32 21.91
N TYR A 207 -2.35 8.25 22.82
CA TYR A 207 -3.00 9.41 23.44
C TYR A 207 -3.50 9.07 24.85
N CYS A 208 -3.79 10.10 25.65
CA CYS A 208 -4.27 9.95 27.02
C CYS A 208 -5.78 10.12 27.11
N VAL A 209 -6.45 9.26 27.88
CA VAL A 209 -7.91 9.26 28.12
C VAL A 209 -8.26 9.06 29.57
#